data_AF-A0A2J8XJI8-F1
#
_entry.id   AF-A0A2J8XJI8-F1
#
_cell.length_a   1.000
_cell.length_b   1.000
_cell.length_c   1.000
_cell.angle_alpha   90.00
_cell.angle_beta   90.00
_cell.angle_gamma   90.00
#
_symmetry.space_group_name_H-M   'P 1'
#
loop_
_entity.id
_entity.type
_entity.pdbx_description
1 polymer ?
#
loop_
_entity_poly.entity_id
_entity_poly.type
_entity_poly.pdbx_seq_one_letter_code
_entity_poly.pdbx_strand_id
1 'polypeptide(L)'
;MKSDFYFQAVYTLTSLYRQYTSLLGKMNSQEEDEVWQVIIGARAEMTSKHQEYLKLETTWMTAVGLSEMAAEAAYQTGADQASITARNHIQLVKLQVEEVHQLSRKAETKLAEAQIEELRQKTQEEGEERAES
;
A
#
# COMPACT_ATOMS: atom_id res chain seq x y z
N MET A 1 -13.36 0.29 3.30
CA MET A 1 -13.37 -0.35 4.64
C MET A 1 -12.33 -1.47 4.84
N LYS A 2 -11.55 -1.91 3.83
CA LYS A 2 -10.36 -2.79 4.05
C LYS A 2 -9.09 -2.33 3.31
N SER A 3 -9.23 -1.71 2.14
CA SER A 3 -8.15 -0.95 1.47
C SER A 3 -7.61 0.20 2.32
N ASP A 4 -8.47 0.82 3.13
CA ASP A 4 -8.12 1.94 4.01
C ASP A 4 -7.07 1.55 5.07
N PHE A 5 -7.09 0.30 5.53
CA PHE A 5 -6.13 -0.18 6.54
C PHE A 5 -4.73 -0.40 5.97
N TYR A 6 -4.62 -0.86 4.72
CA TYR A 6 -3.33 -0.95 4.05
C TYR A 6 -2.76 0.45 3.76
N PHE A 7 -3.59 1.36 3.24
CA PHE A 7 -3.19 2.74 3.01
C PHE A 7 -2.72 3.44 4.29
N GLN A 8 -3.45 3.24 5.40
CA GLN A 8 -3.08 3.77 6.71
C GLN A 8 -1.76 3.19 7.21
N ALA A 9 -1.50 1.89 7.00
CA ALA A 9 -0.24 1.26 7.38
C ALA A 9 0.95 1.84 6.57
N VAL A 10 0.78 2.02 5.25
CA VAL A 10 1.79 2.65 4.38
C VAL A 10 2.07 4.09 4.82
N TYR A 11 1.03 4.88 5.11
CA TYR A 11 1.17 6.26 5.57
C TYR A 11 1.85 6.37 6.94
N THR A 12 1.49 5.49 7.88
CA THR A 12 2.10 5.42 9.21
C THR A 12 3.59 5.13 9.09
N LEU A 13 3.94 4.10 8.31
CA LEU A 13 5.34 3.73 8.11
C LEU A 13 6.13 4.86 7.42
N THR A 14 5.55 5.50 6.40
CA THR A 14 6.17 6.66 5.73
C THR A 14 6.46 7.79 6.72
N SER A 15 5.53 8.05 7.64
CA SER A 15 5.68 9.12 8.65
C SER A 15 6.77 8.79 9.67
N LEU A 16 6.86 7.51 10.09
CA LEU A 16 7.91 7.03 10.97
C LEU A 16 9.30 7.19 10.35
N TYR A 17 9.47 6.85 9.06
CA TYR A 17 10.73 7.10 8.36
C TYR A 17 11.12 8.56 8.36
N ARG A 18 10.20 9.43 7.96
CA ARG A 18 10.47 10.89 7.93
C ARG A 18 10.84 11.43 9.30
N GLN A 19 10.16 10.96 10.34
CA GLN A 19 10.46 11.36 11.72
C GLN A 19 11.83 10.86 12.15
N TYR A 20 12.15 9.58 11.92
CA TYR A 20 13.45 9.00 12.21
C TYR A 20 14.57 9.76 11.50
N THR A 21 14.45 10.00 10.19
CA THR A 21 15.38 10.81 9.41
C THR A 21 15.57 12.22 10.01
N SER A 22 14.51 12.86 10.50
CA SER A 22 14.62 14.20 11.12
C SER A 22 15.33 14.23 12.47
N LEU A 23 15.46 13.06 13.12
CA LEU A 23 16.06 12.86 14.44
C LEU A 23 17.45 12.23 14.37
N LEU A 24 17.93 11.86 13.19
CA LEU A 24 19.32 11.47 12.95
C LEU A 24 20.28 12.53 13.54
N GLY A 25 21.31 12.07 14.26
CA GLY A 25 22.29 12.86 15.01
C GLY A 25 21.77 13.51 16.29
N LYS A 26 20.50 13.31 16.65
CA LYS A 26 19.86 13.94 17.82
C LYS A 26 19.40 12.94 18.88
N MET A 27 19.56 11.65 18.62
CA MET A 27 19.19 10.55 19.51
C MET A 27 20.45 9.88 20.02
N ASN A 28 20.39 9.34 21.24
CA ASN A 28 21.39 8.37 21.66
C ASN A 28 21.08 6.98 21.07
N SER A 29 22.03 6.04 21.14
CA SER A 29 21.88 4.71 20.54
C SER A 29 20.67 3.93 21.06
N GLN A 30 20.29 4.09 22.34
CA GLN A 30 19.12 3.41 22.88
C GLN A 30 17.81 4.00 22.30
N GLU A 31 17.71 5.33 22.23
CA GLU A 31 16.55 6.00 21.63
C GLU A 31 16.41 5.64 20.14
N GLU A 32 17.53 5.58 19.42
CA GLU A 32 17.57 5.17 18.02
C GLU A 32 17.07 3.72 17.84
N ASP A 33 17.55 2.79 18.67
CA ASP A 33 17.14 1.39 18.66
C ASP A 33 15.63 1.25 18.94
N GLU A 34 15.11 1.97 19.93
CA GLU A 34 13.68 1.95 20.28
C GLU A 34 12.80 2.44 19.11
N VAL A 35 13.17 3.56 18.48
CA VAL A 35 12.47 4.07 17.28
C VAL A 35 12.56 3.06 16.13
N TRP A 36 13.72 2.44 15.94
CA TRP A 36 13.90 1.43 14.91
C TRP A 36 13.03 0.17 15.13
N GLN A 37 12.85 -0.27 16.38
CA GLN A 37 11.93 -1.38 16.70
C GLN A 37 10.48 -1.03 16.35
N VAL A 38 10.05 0.22 16.57
CA VAL A 38 8.72 0.68 16.16
C VAL A 38 8.57 0.62 14.63
N ILE A 39 9.60 1.02 13.87
CA ILE A 39 9.62 0.93 12.40
C ILE A 39 9.53 -0.53 11.94
N ILE A 40 10.25 -1.46 12.59
CA ILE A 40 10.17 -2.90 12.31
C ILE A 40 8.75 -3.42 12.54
N GLY A 41 8.13 -3.07 13.67
CA GLY A 41 6.74 -3.44 13.96
C GLY A 41 5.76 -2.94 12.90
N ALA A 42 5.88 -1.65 12.51
CA ALA A 42 5.04 -1.06 11.48
C ALA A 42 5.25 -1.69 10.10
N ARG A 43 6.48 -2.08 9.73
CA ARG A 43 6.78 -2.86 8.50
C ARG A 43 6.08 -4.22 8.51
N ALA A 44 6.10 -4.93 9.64
CA ALA A 44 5.44 -6.23 9.78
C ALA A 44 3.91 -6.09 9.64
N GLU A 45 3.32 -5.07 10.27
CA GLU A 45 1.89 -4.76 10.14
C GLU A 45 1.51 -4.42 8.69
N MET A 46 2.27 -3.54 8.03
CA MET A 46 2.04 -3.19 6.62
C MET A 46 2.09 -4.43 5.72
N THR A 47 3.05 -5.32 5.93
CA THR A 47 3.17 -6.57 5.17
C THR A 47 1.96 -7.47 5.36
N SER A 48 1.48 -7.62 6.60
CA SER A 48 0.26 -8.37 6.90
C SER A 48 -0.97 -7.77 6.20
N LYS A 49 -1.12 -6.44 6.22
CA LYS A 49 -2.21 -5.75 5.53
C LYS A 49 -2.14 -5.84 4.02
N HIS A 50 -0.93 -5.86 3.46
CA HIS A 50 -0.73 -6.10 2.04
C HIS A 50 -1.20 -7.51 1.63
N GLN A 51 -0.89 -8.53 2.43
CA GLN A 51 -1.36 -9.90 2.17
C GLN A 51 -2.89 -10.02 2.25
N GLU A 52 -3.53 -9.38 3.24
CA GLU A 52 -4.99 -9.30 3.33
C GLU A 52 -5.60 -8.63 2.09
N TYR A 53 -4.97 -7.55 1.62
CA TYR A 53 -5.37 -6.83 0.41
C TYR A 53 -5.28 -7.72 -0.85
N LEU A 54 -4.15 -8.41 -1.07
CA LEU A 54 -3.98 -9.30 -2.21
C LEU A 54 -5.00 -10.46 -2.24
N LYS A 55 -5.36 -10.98 -1.08
CA LYS A 55 -6.42 -12.00 -0.97
C LYS A 55 -7.78 -11.47 -1.41
N LEU A 56 -8.11 -10.24 -1.02
CA LEU A 56 -9.34 -9.57 -1.47
C LEU A 56 -9.30 -9.28 -2.97
N GLU A 57 -8.15 -8.85 -3.49
CA GLU A 57 -7.97 -8.62 -4.93
C GLU A 57 -8.20 -9.88 -5.75
N THR A 58 -7.67 -11.02 -5.30
CA THR A 58 -7.90 -12.33 -5.93
C THR A 58 -9.40 -12.70 -5.92
N THR A 59 -10.06 -12.47 -4.78
CA THR A 59 -11.50 -12.72 -4.62
C THR A 59 -12.32 -11.82 -5.56
N TRP A 60 -11.92 -10.55 -5.68
CA TRP A 60 -12.56 -9.58 -6.55
C TRP A 60 -12.39 -9.95 -8.03
N MET A 61 -11.19 -10.33 -8.49
CA MET A 61 -10.95 -10.79 -9.86
C MET A 61 -11.85 -11.98 -10.21
N THR A 62 -12.02 -12.91 -9.26
CA THR A 62 -12.91 -14.06 -9.42
C THR A 62 -14.38 -13.62 -9.53
N ALA A 63 -14.84 -12.70 -8.68
CA ALA A 63 -16.20 -12.17 -8.71
C ALA A 63 -16.51 -11.41 -10.01
N VAL A 64 -15.54 -10.67 -10.54
CA VAL A 64 -15.62 -10.02 -11.85
C VAL A 64 -15.79 -11.06 -12.95
N GLY A 65 -14.96 -12.10 -12.99
CA GLY A 65 -15.07 -13.17 -13.99
C GLY A 65 -16.42 -13.90 -13.94
N LEU A 66 -16.92 -14.20 -12.74
CA LEU A 66 -18.27 -14.77 -12.55
C LEU A 66 -19.36 -13.84 -13.07
N SER A 67 -19.23 -12.53 -12.83
CA SER A 67 -20.19 -11.53 -13.31
C SER A 67 -20.16 -11.39 -14.84
N GLU A 68 -18.99 -11.48 -15.45
CA GLU A 68 -18.82 -11.48 -16.91
C GLU A 68 -19.50 -12.71 -17.53
N MET A 69 -19.30 -13.90 -16.95
CA MET A 69 -19.98 -15.12 -17.39
C MET A 69 -21.50 -15.02 -17.21
N ALA A 70 -21.99 -14.45 -16.11
CA ALA A 70 -23.41 -14.24 -15.88
C ALA A 70 -24.02 -13.25 -16.90
N ALA A 71 -23.31 -12.17 -17.21
CA ALA A 71 -23.73 -11.22 -18.24
C ALA A 71 -23.81 -11.86 -19.63
N GLU A 72 -22.87 -12.75 -19.94
CA GLU A 72 -22.86 -13.50 -21.19
C GLU A 72 -24.01 -14.51 -21.26
N ALA A 73 -24.27 -15.26 -20.20
CA ALA A 73 -25.41 -16.17 -20.13
C ALA A 73 -26.75 -15.43 -20.26
N ALA A 74 -26.88 -14.26 -19.65
CA ALA A 74 -28.05 -13.41 -19.80
C ALA A 74 -28.27 -12.99 -21.26
N TYR A 75 -27.19 -12.62 -21.97
CA TYR A 75 -27.27 -12.30 -23.40
C TYR A 75 -27.71 -13.51 -24.24
N GLN A 76 -27.09 -14.67 -24.02
CA GLN A 76 -27.40 -15.90 -24.76
C GLN A 76 -28.83 -16.40 -24.56
N THR A 77 -29.46 -16.05 -23.45
CA THR A 77 -30.86 -16.41 -23.13
C THR A 77 -31.87 -15.32 -23.53
N GLY A 78 -31.44 -14.26 -24.19
CA GLY A 78 -32.29 -13.15 -24.64
C GLY A 78 -32.66 -12.15 -23.54
N ALA A 79 -32.00 -12.20 -22.38
CA ALA A 79 -32.16 -11.24 -21.29
C ALA A 79 -31.24 -10.02 -21.47
N ASP A 80 -31.36 -9.32 -22.62
CA ASP A 80 -30.45 -8.25 -23.04
C ASP A 80 -30.29 -7.14 -22.00
N GLN A 81 -31.38 -6.71 -21.36
CA GLN A 81 -31.35 -5.66 -20.34
C GLN A 81 -30.53 -6.08 -19.12
N ALA A 82 -30.61 -7.35 -18.71
CA ALA A 82 -29.80 -7.87 -17.61
C ALA A 82 -28.32 -7.95 -17.98
N SER A 83 -28.01 -8.37 -19.22
CA SER A 83 -26.64 -8.39 -19.73
C SER A 83 -26.01 -6.99 -19.77
N ILE A 84 -26.72 -6.01 -20.34
CA ILE A 84 -26.27 -4.61 -20.41
C ILE A 84 -26.04 -4.05 -19.00
N THR A 85 -26.99 -4.27 -18.09
CA THR A 85 -26.88 -3.80 -16.70
C THR A 85 -25.66 -4.41 -16.00
N ALA A 86 -25.45 -5.72 -16.15
CA ALA A 86 -24.30 -6.39 -15.56
C ALA A 86 -22.97 -5.88 -16.13
N ARG A 87 -22.87 -5.71 -17.46
CA ARG A 87 -21.66 -5.17 -18.12
C ARG A 87 -21.35 -3.73 -17.68
N ASN A 88 -22.36 -2.87 -17.59
CA ASN A 88 -22.19 -1.50 -17.10
C ASN A 88 -21.70 -1.49 -15.65
N HIS A 89 -22.29 -2.34 -14.80
CA HIS A 89 -21.87 -2.45 -13.40
C HIS A 89 -20.42 -2.94 -13.29
N ILE A 90 -20.03 -3.97 -14.06
CA ILE A 90 -18.65 -4.48 -14.11
C ILE A 90 -17.66 -3.38 -14.52
N GLN A 91 -17.99 -2.58 -15.54
CA GLN A 91 -17.13 -1.47 -15.98
C GLN A 91 -16.96 -0.41 -14.88
N LEU A 92 -18.06 -0.01 -14.25
CA LEU A 92 -18.02 0.98 -13.18
C LEU A 92 -17.14 0.52 -12.01
N VAL A 93 -17.33 -0.72 -11.54
CA VAL A 93 -16.53 -1.23 -10.40
C VAL A 93 -15.06 -1.43 -10.77
N LYS A 94 -14.73 -1.77 -12.03
CA LYS A 94 -13.34 -1.82 -12.51
C LYS A 94 -12.67 -0.45 -12.46
N LEU A 95 -13.37 0.61 -12.88
CA LEU A 95 -12.86 1.98 -12.79
C LEU A 95 -12.60 2.40 -11.34
N GLN A 96 -13.55 2.14 -10.44
CA GLN A 96 -13.41 2.47 -9.02
C GLN A 96 -12.23 1.74 -8.37
N VAL A 97 -12.02 0.47 -8.69
CA VAL A 97 -10.89 -0.31 -8.15
C VAL A 97 -9.56 0.22 -8.71
N GLU A 98 -9.49 0.59 -9.98
CA GLU A 98 -8.27 1.17 -10.57
C GLU A 98 -7.90 2.52 -9.91
N GLU A 99 -8.87 3.37 -9.58
CA GLU A 99 -8.61 4.61 -8.82
C GLU A 99 -7.95 4.32 -7.46
N VAL A 100 -8.46 3.30 -6.74
CA VAL A 100 -7.87 2.86 -5.47
C VAL A 100 -6.45 2.31 -5.67
N HIS A 101 -6.23 1.54 -6.73
CA HIS A 101 -4.89 1.02 -7.08
C HIS A 101 -3.90 2.15 -7.36
N GLN A 102 -4.31 3.19 -8.08
CA GLN A 102 -3.48 4.36 -8.35
C GLN A 102 -3.07 5.08 -7.07
N LEU A 103 -4.02 5.26 -6.14
CA LEU A 103 -3.74 5.86 -4.83
C LEU A 103 -2.76 5.01 -4.02
N SER A 104 -2.90 3.69 -4.06
CA SER A 104 -1.98 2.74 -3.42
C SER A 104 -0.56 2.88 -3.95
N ARG A 105 -0.37 2.83 -5.27
CA ARG A 105 0.95 2.97 -5.92
C ARG A 105 1.63 4.29 -5.57
N LYS A 106 0.84 5.37 -5.50
CA LYS A 106 1.34 6.69 -5.09
C LYS A 106 1.80 6.71 -3.63
N ALA A 107 1.11 6.02 -2.74
CA ALA A 107 1.51 5.90 -1.34
C ALA A 107 2.80 5.06 -1.21
N GLU A 108 2.90 3.95 -1.93
CA GLU A 108 4.08 3.09 -1.98
C GLU A 108 5.32 3.82 -2.51
N THR A 109 5.13 4.67 -3.53
CA THR A 109 6.22 5.51 -4.07
C THR A 109 6.74 6.47 -3.00
N LYS A 110 5.85 7.12 -2.24
CA LYS A 110 6.26 8.02 -1.14
C LYS A 110 6.98 7.28 -0.01
N LEU A 111 6.58 6.05 0.27
CA LEU A 111 7.26 5.21 1.25
C LEU A 111 8.69 4.89 0.76
N ALA A 112 8.83 4.46 -0.49
CA ALA A 112 10.14 4.18 -1.08
C ALA A 112 11.06 5.41 -1.08
N GLU A 113 10.53 6.58 -1.43
CA GLU A 113 11.26 7.85 -1.34
C GLU A 113 11.75 8.14 0.09
N ALA A 114 10.90 7.94 1.09
CA ALA A 114 11.27 8.17 2.50
C ALA A 114 12.35 7.17 2.98
N GLN A 115 12.29 5.92 2.54
CA GLN A 115 13.30 4.90 2.84
C GLN A 115 14.65 5.22 2.20
N ILE A 116 14.66 5.68 0.94
CA ILE A 116 15.88 6.07 0.25
C ILE A 116 16.53 7.28 0.94
N GLU A 117 15.73 8.27 1.32
CA GLU A 117 16.24 9.46 2.01
C GLU A 117 16.82 9.12 3.39
N GLU A 118 16.15 8.24 4.14
CA GLU A 118 16.66 7.74 5.43
C GLU A 118 18.02 7.08 5.28
N LEU A 119 18.15 6.11 4.37
CA LEU A 119 19.42 5.43 4.10
C LEU A 119 20.53 6.40 3.70
N ARG A 120 20.20 7.38 2.86
CA ARG A 120 21.15 8.39 2.39
C ARG A 120 21.68 9.24 3.55
N GLN A 121 20.80 9.74 4.41
CA GLN A 121 21.19 10.57 5.56
C GLN A 121 21.94 9.77 6.62
N LYS A 122 21.49 8.54 6.92
CA LYS A 122 22.18 7.65 7.85
C LYS A 122 23.61 7.36 7.41
N THR A 123 23.81 7.08 6.12
CA THR A 123 25.16 6.86 5.56
C THR A 123 26.04 8.11 5.67
N GLN A 124 25.45 9.30 5.53
CA GLN A 124 26.18 10.56 5.67
C GLN A 124 26.59 10.81 7.14
N GLU A 125 25.67 10.64 8.07
CA GLU A 125 25.91 10.78 9.52
C GLU A 125 27.02 9.83 10.00
N GLU A 126 26.93 8.54 9.65
CA GLU A 126 27.98 7.56 10.00
C GLU A 126 29.36 7.93 9.40
N GLY A 127 29.37 8.64 8.27
CA GLY A 127 30.59 9.18 7.67
C GLY A 127 31.16 10.39 8.41
N GLU A 128 30.29 11.27 8.90
CA GLU A 128 30.63 12.45 9.71
C GLU A 128 31.17 12.04 11.09
N GLU A 129 30.52 11.11 11.79
CA GLU A 129 30.97 10.59 13.09
C GLU A 129 32.38 9.95 13.03
N ARG A 130 32.69 9.27 11.92
CA ARG A 130 34.00 8.65 11.68
C ARG A 130 35.08 9.67 11.31
N ALA A 131 34.72 10.83 10.77
CA ALA A 131 35.66 11.89 10.46
C ALA A 131 35.99 12.76 11.69
N GLU A 132 35.10 12.75 12.70
CA GLU A 132 35.24 13.48 13.96
C GLU A 132 35.88 12.66 15.09
N SER A 133 36.01 11.33 14.94
CA SER A 133 36.69 10.40 15.87
C SER A 133 38.17 10.20 15.57
#